data_AF-A0A538MVZ9-F1
#
_entry.id   AF-A0A538MVZ9-F1
#
_cell.length_a   1.000
_cell.length_b   1.000
_cell.length_c   1.000
_cell.angle_alpha   90.00
_cell.angle_beta   90.00
_cell.angle_gamma   90.00
#
_symmetry.space_group_name_H-M   'P 1'
#
loop_
_entity.id
_entity.type
_entity.pdbx_description
1 polymer ?
#
loop_
_entity_poly.entity_id
_entity_poly.type
_entity_poly.pdbx_seq_one_letter_code
_entity_poly.pdbx_strand_id
1 'polypeptide(L)'
;MVRSATLFAAALTALAAPLAVASSSAVASAADVQNLAVNRPATGSTPCNSSETPAKAVNGSVSGGNSDKWCSSATPLNLTVDLGSSVTLSSFVVRHAGAGGESRSLDTRDYDLQVSPDGAAFTTVAQVRGNTADATTTNVSATGRFVRLHVVTPSQSGDNHARIYEFEAYGASGTPPPPPGGNLALNRPATGSAPCNSTETPDKAVNGSVSGGNSDKFCSLAATKFLQVDLGSSIKLSRITVRHAGAGGESRSLDTRDFDLQVSTDGTNFAGVAQVRGNTADVTDTAVTATGRYVRLNILQAEQGSGTGGAARIYELEVYGPAAPPPPPSGAMAAAPYMFHWANPPDAPAVMAATGVKWFSMAFMLSGGGCNPAWDSLRPLHGSVDEQIINGIRADGGDVVVSFGGFSGNKLGPNCPDATSLAGAYQQVIDAYQLKAVDFDVENSDEFGNTTVRQRILSAVKLLKQHNPSLTAILTFGTGTGGPGSLIIGEAKSLGANVDIFTIMPFDFGGSDMFADTVSASEGLRSQLMATFGWSADTAYRHMGISSMNGMTDAGETVTQSTFTQIRDWAASHHLARLSFWAVNRDHPCPSGVPAGDTCSGIAQNDWDFTRINAGYAG
;
A
#
# COMPACT_ATOMS: atom_id res chain seq x y z
N MET A 1 -45.34 -25.24 -53.21
CA MET A 1 -44.99 -26.60 -53.67
C MET A 1 -45.05 -27.54 -52.47
N VAL A 2 -45.76 -28.65 -52.64
CA VAL A 2 -46.02 -29.74 -51.68
C VAL A 2 -44.69 -30.46 -51.37
N ARG A 3 -44.38 -30.89 -50.14
CA ARG A 3 -44.67 -32.26 -49.66
C ARG A 3 -44.36 -32.46 -48.17
N SER A 4 -45.31 -33.13 -47.52
CA SER A 4 -45.29 -33.73 -46.20
C SER A 4 -44.26 -34.86 -46.03
N ALA A 5 -43.85 -35.12 -44.79
CA ALA A 5 -43.79 -36.47 -44.22
C ALA A 5 -43.76 -36.41 -42.68
N THR A 6 -44.55 -37.28 -42.06
CA THR A 6 -44.87 -37.35 -40.63
C THR A 6 -44.30 -38.65 -40.03
N LEU A 7 -44.11 -38.63 -38.69
CA LEU A 7 -44.08 -39.75 -37.73
C LEU A 7 -42.83 -40.67 -37.67
N PHE A 8 -42.17 -40.71 -36.49
CA PHE A 8 -42.52 -41.68 -35.44
C PHE A 8 -41.89 -41.31 -34.08
N ALA A 9 -42.68 -41.49 -33.02
CA ALA A 9 -42.31 -41.33 -31.63
C ALA A 9 -41.73 -42.63 -31.04
N ALA A 10 -40.80 -42.49 -30.10
CA ALA A 10 -40.60 -43.47 -29.02
C ALA A 10 -40.09 -42.73 -27.77
N ALA A 11 -40.86 -42.82 -26.70
CA ALA A 11 -40.61 -42.23 -25.41
C ALA A 11 -39.59 -43.04 -24.60
N LEU A 12 -38.77 -42.38 -23.79
CA LEU A 12 -38.37 -42.92 -22.49
C LEU A 12 -38.10 -41.79 -21.48
N THR A 13 -38.76 -41.94 -20.34
CA THR A 13 -38.85 -41.09 -19.16
C THR A 13 -37.52 -40.89 -18.42
N ALA A 14 -37.25 -39.68 -17.95
CA ALA A 14 -36.38 -39.42 -16.79
C ALA A 14 -36.94 -38.26 -15.95
N LEU A 15 -36.83 -38.43 -14.64
CA LEU A 15 -37.55 -37.77 -13.55
C LEU A 15 -37.45 -36.23 -13.53
N ALA A 16 -38.59 -35.57 -13.31
CA ALA A 16 -38.63 -34.20 -12.80
C ALA A 16 -38.43 -34.22 -11.28
N ALA A 17 -37.32 -33.68 -10.81
CA ALA A 17 -37.14 -33.29 -9.41
C ALA A 17 -37.55 -31.81 -9.24
N PRO A 18 -38.28 -31.42 -8.19
CA PRO A 18 -38.62 -30.03 -7.96
C PRO A 18 -37.36 -29.28 -7.47
N LEU A 19 -36.90 -28.29 -8.23
CA LEU A 19 -35.95 -27.31 -7.68
C LEU A 19 -36.70 -26.43 -6.69
N ALA A 20 -36.49 -26.71 -5.41
CA ALA A 20 -36.82 -25.81 -4.33
C ALA A 20 -36.03 -24.50 -4.51
N VAL A 21 -36.73 -23.39 -4.66
CA VAL A 21 -36.16 -22.05 -4.56
C VAL A 21 -35.83 -21.82 -3.08
N ALA A 22 -34.58 -22.11 -2.71
CA ALA A 22 -34.03 -21.64 -1.45
C ALA A 22 -33.70 -20.16 -1.61
N SER A 23 -34.54 -19.30 -1.04
CA SER A 23 -34.20 -17.89 -0.81
C SER A 23 -33.08 -17.82 0.24
N SER A 24 -31.82 -17.84 -0.20
CA SER A 24 -30.71 -17.44 0.66
C SER A 24 -30.69 -15.93 0.74
N SER A 25 -31.28 -15.39 1.80
CA SER A 25 -30.95 -14.05 2.29
C SER A 25 -29.47 -14.05 2.63
N ALA A 26 -28.62 -13.60 1.71
CA ALA A 26 -27.24 -13.28 2.01
C ALA A 26 -27.25 -12.05 2.93
N VAL A 27 -27.30 -12.32 4.23
CA VAL A 27 -26.89 -11.35 5.24
C VAL A 27 -25.44 -11.02 4.91
N ALA A 28 -25.13 -9.73 4.70
CA ALA A 28 -23.76 -9.26 4.55
C ALA A 28 -22.90 -9.88 5.67
N SER A 29 -21.84 -10.61 5.33
CA SER A 29 -20.94 -11.14 6.35
C SER A 29 -20.29 -9.95 7.06
N ALA A 30 -20.60 -9.77 8.35
CA ALA A 30 -19.82 -8.89 9.19
C ALA A 30 -18.35 -9.31 9.07
N ALA A 31 -17.45 -8.38 8.78
CA ALA A 31 -16.02 -8.66 8.83
C ALA A 31 -15.70 -9.28 10.20
N ASP A 32 -15.05 -10.44 10.23
CA ASP A 32 -14.71 -11.13 11.47
C ASP A 32 -13.84 -10.21 12.35
N VAL A 33 -14.41 -9.72 13.44
CA VAL A 33 -13.72 -8.90 14.44
C VAL A 33 -12.91 -9.83 15.34
N GLN A 34 -11.58 -9.71 15.31
CA GLN A 34 -10.67 -10.60 16.05
C GLN A 34 -9.82 -9.83 17.07
N ASN A 35 -9.37 -10.51 18.13
CA ASN A 35 -8.38 -9.96 19.05
C ASN A 35 -7.00 -9.94 18.36
N LEU A 36 -6.55 -8.75 17.98
CA LEU A 36 -5.30 -8.50 17.28
C LEU A 36 -4.08 -8.47 18.19
N ALA A 37 -4.29 -8.33 19.51
CA ALA A 37 -3.24 -8.28 20.52
C ALA A 37 -2.76 -9.66 20.98
N VAL A 38 -3.56 -10.71 20.78
CA VAL A 38 -3.21 -12.07 21.23
C VAL A 38 -1.88 -12.53 20.62
N ASN A 39 -0.99 -13.03 21.47
CA ASN A 39 0.37 -13.49 21.19
C ASN A 39 1.29 -12.46 20.52
N ARG A 40 0.96 -11.16 20.64
CA ARG A 40 1.80 -10.09 20.10
C ARG A 40 2.94 -9.71 21.05
N PRO A 41 4.04 -9.14 20.52
CA PRO A 41 5.09 -8.56 21.36
C PRO A 41 4.52 -7.50 22.29
N ALA A 42 4.76 -7.67 23.59
CA ALA A 42 4.34 -6.73 24.62
C ALA A 42 5.56 -6.26 25.42
N THR A 43 5.62 -4.95 25.67
CA THR A 43 6.60 -4.30 26.54
C THR A 43 5.86 -3.54 27.63
N GLY A 44 6.54 -3.18 28.70
CA GLY A 44 5.89 -2.45 29.77
C GLY A 44 6.83 -2.14 30.91
N SER A 45 6.27 -1.54 31.95
CA SER A 45 6.97 -1.21 33.17
C SER A 45 7.54 -2.47 33.84
N THR A 46 8.60 -2.30 34.63
CA THR A 46 9.33 -3.38 35.29
C THR A 46 8.37 -4.33 36.00
N PRO A 47 8.40 -5.64 35.68
CA PRO A 47 7.43 -6.57 36.22
C PRO A 47 7.70 -6.87 37.70
N CYS A 48 6.66 -7.22 38.46
CA CYS A 48 6.76 -7.60 39.87
C CYS A 48 7.69 -8.80 40.09
N ASN A 49 7.75 -9.73 39.14
CA ASN A 49 8.73 -10.82 39.09
C ASN A 49 8.90 -11.35 37.65
N SER A 50 9.84 -12.29 37.45
CA SER A 50 10.19 -12.83 36.14
C SER A 50 9.07 -13.63 35.44
N SER A 51 8.03 -14.03 36.17
CA SER A 51 6.90 -14.79 35.63
C SER A 51 5.67 -13.94 35.30
N GLU A 52 5.64 -12.66 35.72
CA GLU A 52 4.51 -11.74 35.58
C GLU A 52 4.80 -10.61 34.57
N THR A 53 5.34 -10.99 33.40
CA THR A 53 5.80 -10.06 32.36
C THR A 53 4.66 -9.51 31.50
N PRO A 54 4.86 -8.41 30.74
CA PRO A 54 3.89 -7.90 29.77
C PRO A 54 3.28 -8.95 28.83
N ALA A 55 4.06 -9.97 28.45
CA ALA A 55 3.61 -11.05 27.57
C ALA A 55 2.49 -11.91 28.18
N LYS A 56 2.34 -11.91 29.51
CA LYS A 56 1.24 -12.61 30.20
C LYS A 56 -0.11 -11.96 29.95
N ALA A 57 -0.14 -10.64 29.74
CA ALA A 57 -1.37 -9.91 29.49
C ALA A 57 -1.86 -9.99 28.04
N VAL A 58 -1.29 -10.85 27.20
CA VAL A 58 -1.67 -10.98 25.78
C VAL A 58 -1.61 -12.43 25.32
N ASN A 59 -1.60 -13.41 26.22
CA ASN A 59 -1.40 -14.82 25.85
C ASN A 59 -2.71 -15.55 25.53
N GLY A 60 -3.85 -14.87 25.64
CA GLY A 60 -5.19 -15.39 25.42
C GLY A 60 -5.73 -16.19 26.60
N SER A 61 -5.18 -16.04 27.80
CA SER A 61 -5.54 -16.83 28.98
C SER A 61 -5.72 -15.96 30.22
N VAL A 62 -6.71 -16.31 31.03
CA VAL A 62 -6.84 -15.84 32.43
C VAL A 62 -6.74 -16.97 33.45
N SER A 63 -6.40 -18.18 32.99
CA SER A 63 -6.64 -19.42 33.73
C SER A 63 -5.39 -19.99 34.41
N GLY A 64 -4.21 -19.40 34.17
CA GLY A 64 -2.93 -19.89 34.70
C GLY A 64 -2.64 -19.50 36.16
N GLY A 65 -3.67 -19.11 36.92
CA GLY A 65 -3.56 -18.68 38.31
C GLY A 65 -2.80 -17.37 38.48
N ASN A 66 -2.20 -17.14 39.66
CA ASN A 66 -1.59 -15.85 39.99
C ASN A 66 -0.38 -15.49 39.11
N SER A 67 0.24 -16.43 38.40
CA SER A 67 1.36 -16.14 37.48
C SER A 67 0.92 -15.79 36.05
N ASP A 68 -0.38 -15.75 35.77
CA ASP A 68 -0.92 -15.51 34.42
C ASP A 68 -1.36 -14.07 34.21
N LYS A 69 -0.53 -13.13 34.69
CA LYS A 69 -0.81 -11.69 34.60
C LYS A 69 0.45 -10.89 34.36
N TRP A 70 0.31 -9.74 33.73
CA TRP A 70 1.30 -8.68 33.90
C TRP A 70 1.07 -8.00 35.25
N CYS A 71 2.14 -7.87 36.04
CA CYS A 71 2.12 -7.13 37.30
C CYS A 71 3.23 -6.08 37.31
N SER A 72 2.94 -4.86 37.75
CA SER A 72 3.98 -3.84 37.99
C SER A 72 3.55 -2.82 39.04
N SER A 73 4.51 -2.30 39.82
CA SER A 73 4.37 -1.10 40.68
C SER A 73 5.30 0.05 40.27
N ALA A 74 5.99 -0.09 39.13
CA ALA A 74 6.91 0.93 38.64
C ALA A 74 6.15 2.13 38.07
N THR A 75 6.73 3.34 38.20
CA THR A 75 6.11 4.58 37.69
C THR A 75 6.90 5.08 36.47
N PRO A 76 6.24 5.37 35.33
CA PRO A 76 4.81 5.18 35.05
C PRO A 76 4.41 3.70 34.91
N LEU A 77 3.13 3.37 35.09
CA LEU A 77 2.57 2.04 34.85
C LEU A 77 2.04 1.95 33.41
N ASN A 78 2.81 1.30 32.53
CA ASN A 78 2.50 1.17 31.12
C ASN A 78 2.62 -0.28 30.68
N LEU A 79 1.65 -0.72 29.89
CA LEU A 79 1.69 -1.96 29.10
C LEU A 79 1.43 -1.59 27.64
N THR A 80 2.39 -1.85 26.77
CA THR A 80 2.34 -1.54 25.33
C THR A 80 2.40 -2.83 24.53
N VAL A 81 1.52 -2.98 23.55
CA VAL A 81 1.49 -4.11 22.61
C VAL A 81 1.75 -3.61 21.19
N ASP A 82 2.66 -4.25 20.48
CA ASP A 82 2.88 -4.01 19.05
C ASP A 82 2.00 -4.94 18.22
N LEU A 83 0.98 -4.39 17.55
CA LEU A 83 0.08 -5.13 16.66
C LEU A 83 0.74 -5.53 15.34
N GLY A 84 2.00 -5.13 15.11
CA GLY A 84 2.81 -5.42 13.93
C GLY A 84 2.54 -4.50 12.73
N SER A 85 1.40 -3.83 12.70
CA SER A 85 1.00 -2.89 11.65
C SER A 85 -0.09 -1.95 12.15
N SER A 86 -0.24 -0.79 11.52
CA SER A 86 -1.33 0.14 11.88
C SER A 86 -2.68 -0.43 11.43
N VAL A 87 -3.59 -0.64 12.38
CA VAL A 87 -4.91 -1.26 12.13
C VAL A 87 -6.01 -0.42 12.72
N THR A 88 -7.20 -0.47 12.12
CA THR A 88 -8.40 0.14 12.69
C THR A 88 -8.96 -0.75 13.79
N LEU A 89 -9.09 -0.18 14.98
CA LEU A 89 -9.58 -0.83 16.18
C LEU A 89 -11.04 -0.47 16.40
N SER A 90 -11.83 -1.47 16.77
CA SER A 90 -13.25 -1.34 17.12
C SER A 90 -13.49 -1.38 18.63
N SER A 91 -12.65 -2.08 19.39
CA SER A 91 -12.76 -2.11 20.85
C SER A 91 -11.48 -2.56 21.55
N PHE A 92 -11.37 -2.24 22.84
CA PHE A 92 -10.43 -2.84 23.77
C PHE A 92 -11.17 -3.67 24.81
N VAL A 93 -10.58 -4.78 25.24
CA VAL A 93 -11.00 -5.49 26.45
C VAL A 93 -9.82 -5.55 27.41
N VAL A 94 -10.05 -5.13 28.66
CA VAL A 94 -9.07 -5.26 29.74
C VAL A 94 -9.65 -6.24 30.76
N ARG A 95 -8.91 -7.31 31.05
CA ARG A 95 -9.23 -8.27 32.11
C ARG A 95 -8.33 -7.98 33.31
N HIS A 96 -8.97 -7.62 34.42
CA HIS A 96 -8.33 -7.17 35.65
C HIS A 96 -8.02 -8.36 36.56
N ALA A 97 -7.53 -8.09 37.78
CA ALA A 97 -7.15 -9.10 38.76
C ALA A 97 -8.28 -10.12 39.05
N GLY A 98 -9.51 -9.63 39.19
CA GLY A 98 -10.71 -10.43 39.45
C GLY A 98 -11.03 -11.41 38.33
N ALA A 99 -10.72 -11.09 37.07
CA ALA A 99 -10.94 -12.02 35.95
C ALA A 99 -10.02 -13.25 36.00
N GLY A 100 -8.86 -13.13 36.66
CA GLY A 100 -7.95 -14.24 36.92
C GLY A 100 -8.16 -14.94 38.26
N GLY A 101 -9.20 -14.57 39.00
CA GLY A 101 -9.56 -15.17 40.30
C GLY A 101 -8.95 -14.51 41.53
N GLU A 102 -8.27 -13.36 41.39
CA GLU A 102 -7.81 -12.56 42.54
C GLU A 102 -8.97 -11.73 43.15
N SER A 103 -8.72 -11.10 44.31
CA SER A 103 -9.73 -10.22 44.94
C SER A 103 -10.05 -9.02 44.04
N ARG A 104 -11.34 -8.70 43.88
CA ARG A 104 -11.82 -7.49 43.17
C ARG A 104 -11.28 -6.18 43.71
N SER A 105 -10.83 -6.16 44.96
CA SER A 105 -10.15 -4.99 45.53
C SER A 105 -8.85 -4.64 44.78
N LEU A 106 -8.29 -5.59 44.03
CA LEU A 106 -7.07 -5.46 43.23
C LEU A 106 -7.35 -5.13 41.76
N ASP A 107 -8.62 -4.95 41.36
CA ASP A 107 -8.96 -4.55 39.99
C ASP A 107 -8.53 -3.11 39.71
N THR A 108 -7.97 -2.91 38.52
CA THR A 108 -7.54 -1.59 38.04
C THR A 108 -8.72 -0.64 38.01
N ARG A 109 -8.59 0.49 38.71
CA ARG A 109 -9.68 1.46 38.89
C ARG A 109 -9.71 2.51 37.78
N ASP A 110 -8.56 3.09 37.47
CA ASP A 110 -8.44 4.19 36.50
C ASP A 110 -7.30 3.91 35.51
N TYR A 111 -7.56 4.06 34.21
CA TYR A 111 -6.57 3.87 33.16
C TYR A 111 -6.95 4.57 31.85
N ASP A 112 -5.94 4.86 31.05
CA ASP A 112 -6.07 5.41 29.70
C ASP A 112 -5.73 4.35 28.65
N LEU A 113 -6.56 4.29 27.62
CA LEU A 113 -6.34 3.50 26.42
C LEU A 113 -5.78 4.42 25.36
N GLN A 114 -4.61 4.05 24.83
CA GLN A 114 -3.85 4.91 23.94
C GLN A 114 -3.40 4.14 22.71
N VAL A 115 -3.28 4.86 21.59
CA VAL A 115 -2.77 4.31 20.32
C VAL A 115 -1.59 5.13 19.84
N SER A 116 -0.71 4.50 19.07
CA SER A 116 0.42 5.16 18.44
C SER A 116 0.76 4.49 17.09
N PRO A 117 1.10 5.27 16.06
CA PRO A 117 1.63 4.71 14.82
C PRO A 117 3.09 4.25 14.95
N ASP A 118 3.88 4.86 15.83
CA ASP A 118 5.34 4.75 15.88
C ASP A 118 5.91 4.15 17.18
N GLY A 119 5.08 4.01 18.22
CA GLY A 119 5.46 3.49 19.52
C GLY A 119 6.18 4.51 20.42
N ALA A 120 6.30 5.76 19.97
CA ALA A 120 6.90 6.87 20.70
C ALA A 120 5.84 7.87 21.15
N ALA A 121 5.04 8.39 20.21
CA ALA A 121 4.00 9.37 20.49
C ALA A 121 2.64 8.67 20.62
N PHE A 122 2.05 8.72 21.81
CA PHE A 122 0.76 8.07 22.09
C PHE A 122 -0.36 9.09 22.23
N THR A 123 -1.48 8.80 21.59
CA THR A 123 -2.73 9.56 21.69
C THR A 123 -3.72 8.77 22.53
N THR A 124 -4.31 9.41 23.54
CA THR A 124 -5.40 8.81 24.33
C THR A 124 -6.68 8.76 23.51
N VAL A 125 -7.23 7.55 23.35
CA VAL A 125 -8.46 7.30 22.59
C VAL A 125 -9.66 7.01 23.47
N ALA A 126 -9.42 6.58 24.72
CA ALA A 126 -10.45 6.46 25.74
C ALA A 126 -9.85 6.54 27.14
N GLN A 127 -10.69 6.96 28.09
CA GLN A 127 -10.35 7.02 29.51
C GLN A 127 -11.40 6.24 30.29
N VAL A 128 -10.97 5.29 31.09
CA VAL A 128 -11.85 4.57 32.01
C VAL A 128 -11.50 5.00 33.43
N ARG A 129 -12.52 5.36 34.20
CA ARG A 129 -12.39 5.87 35.56
C ARG A 129 -13.40 5.19 36.48
N GLY A 130 -12.99 4.93 37.72
CA GLY A 130 -13.83 4.33 38.75
C GLY A 130 -14.29 2.91 38.39
N ASN A 131 -13.54 2.16 37.58
CA ASN A 131 -13.87 0.77 37.26
C ASN A 131 -13.94 -0.07 38.54
N THR A 132 -14.94 -0.96 38.63
CA THR A 132 -15.07 -1.97 39.70
C THR A 132 -15.38 -3.36 39.13
N ALA A 133 -15.27 -3.53 37.81
CA ALA A 133 -15.56 -4.78 37.13
C ALA A 133 -14.28 -5.59 36.87
N ASP A 134 -14.41 -6.92 36.97
CA ASP A 134 -13.36 -7.90 36.71
C ASP A 134 -12.87 -7.83 35.24
N ALA A 135 -13.73 -7.39 34.32
CA ALA A 135 -13.40 -7.13 32.93
C ALA A 135 -14.19 -5.94 32.38
N THR A 136 -13.57 -5.20 31.48
CA THR A 136 -14.14 -3.99 30.87
C THR A 136 -13.96 -4.01 29.37
N THR A 137 -15.02 -3.72 28.62
CA THR A 137 -14.97 -3.52 27.17
C THR A 137 -15.20 -2.05 26.86
N THR A 138 -14.32 -1.45 26.04
CA THR A 138 -14.44 -0.07 25.61
C THR A 138 -14.43 -0.02 24.09
N ASN A 139 -15.54 0.42 23.49
CA ASN A 139 -15.61 0.62 22.04
C ASN A 139 -14.83 1.87 21.66
N VAL A 140 -14.08 1.78 20.57
CA VAL A 140 -13.27 2.88 20.04
C VAL A 140 -13.40 2.92 18.52
N SER A 141 -13.09 4.07 17.95
CA SER A 141 -12.83 4.22 16.51
C SER A 141 -11.49 4.91 16.38
N ALA A 142 -10.44 4.10 16.34
CA ALA A 142 -9.06 4.59 16.32
C ALA A 142 -8.19 3.71 15.44
N THR A 143 -7.09 4.29 14.95
CA THR A 143 -6.09 3.57 14.14
C THR A 143 -4.74 3.69 14.81
N GLY A 144 -4.01 2.58 14.91
CA GLY A 144 -2.66 2.56 15.46
C GLY A 144 -1.98 1.20 15.32
N ARG A 145 -0.65 1.21 15.37
CA ARG A 145 0.17 -0.01 15.38
C ARG A 145 0.47 -0.46 16.80
N PHE A 146 0.78 0.49 17.67
CA PHE A 146 1.03 0.23 19.07
C PHE A 146 -0.19 0.65 19.87
N VAL A 147 -0.61 -0.21 20.79
CA VAL A 147 -1.65 0.11 21.75
C VAL A 147 -1.05 0.09 23.15
N ARG A 148 -1.44 1.05 23.99
CA ARG A 148 -0.92 1.17 25.34
C ARG A 148 -2.04 1.32 26.35
N LEU A 149 -1.98 0.50 27.39
CA LEU A 149 -2.71 0.65 28.63
C LEU A 149 -1.83 1.45 29.59
N HIS A 150 -2.22 2.68 29.88
CA HIS A 150 -1.58 3.54 30.86
C HIS A 150 -2.40 3.53 32.15
N VAL A 151 -1.91 2.84 33.18
CA VAL A 151 -2.64 2.69 34.44
C VAL A 151 -2.42 3.93 35.31
N VAL A 152 -3.52 4.56 35.72
CA VAL A 152 -3.54 5.76 36.57
C VAL A 152 -3.75 5.38 38.03
N THR A 153 -4.77 4.56 38.31
CA THR A 153 -5.08 4.06 39.66
C THR A 153 -5.18 2.54 39.62
N PRO A 154 -4.17 1.81 40.12
CA PRO A 154 -4.02 0.37 39.87
C PRO A 154 -4.91 -0.55 40.70
N SER A 155 -5.58 -0.07 41.76
CA SER A 155 -6.45 -0.89 42.61
C SER A 155 -7.59 -0.09 43.26
N GLN A 156 -8.51 -0.78 43.93
CA GLN A 156 -9.59 -0.17 44.71
C GLN A 156 -9.19 0.22 46.13
N SER A 157 -8.16 -0.42 46.69
CA SER A 157 -7.81 -0.38 48.11
C SER A 157 -6.53 0.39 48.43
N GLY A 158 -5.96 1.11 47.45
CA GLY A 158 -4.71 1.86 47.61
C GLY A 158 -3.43 1.03 47.43
N ASP A 159 -3.56 -0.25 47.05
CA ASP A 159 -2.43 -1.03 46.52
C ASP A 159 -1.95 -0.39 45.21
N ASN A 160 -0.63 -0.33 45.02
CA ASN A 160 -0.01 0.39 43.91
C ASN A 160 0.44 -0.53 42.76
N HIS A 161 0.02 -1.80 42.72
CA HIS A 161 0.41 -2.73 41.67
C HIS A 161 -0.71 -2.86 40.62
N ALA A 162 -0.41 -2.54 39.37
CA ALA A 162 -1.26 -2.94 38.26
C ALA A 162 -1.22 -4.46 38.11
N ARG A 163 -2.37 -5.09 37.87
CA ARG A 163 -2.52 -6.54 37.63
C ARG A 163 -3.47 -6.74 36.47
N ILE A 164 -2.91 -7.09 35.31
CA ILE A 164 -3.67 -7.23 34.06
C ILE A 164 -3.49 -8.65 33.56
N TYR A 165 -4.59 -9.39 33.50
CA TYR A 165 -4.63 -10.76 32.99
C TYR A 165 -4.72 -10.79 31.47
N GLU A 166 -5.46 -9.86 30.86
CA GLU A 166 -5.47 -9.69 29.40
C GLU A 166 -5.69 -8.23 29.01
N PHE A 167 -4.99 -7.81 27.96
CA PHE A 167 -5.16 -6.53 27.28
C PHE A 167 -5.38 -6.81 25.78
N GLU A 168 -6.66 -6.91 25.43
CA GLU A 168 -7.13 -7.33 24.12
C GLU A 168 -7.46 -6.10 23.28
N ALA A 169 -7.11 -6.13 21.99
CA ALA A 169 -7.43 -5.07 21.03
C ALA A 169 -8.13 -5.68 19.82
N TYR A 170 -9.38 -5.31 19.57
CA TYR A 170 -10.20 -5.90 18.51
C TYR A 170 -10.29 -5.02 17.28
N GLY A 171 -10.27 -5.64 16.10
CA GLY A 171 -10.44 -4.98 14.80
C GLY A 171 -10.63 -6.00 13.68
N ALA A 172 -10.90 -5.52 12.47
CA ALA A 172 -11.00 -6.38 11.29
C ALA A 172 -9.63 -7.00 10.99
N SER A 173 -9.57 -8.32 10.79
CA SER A 173 -8.33 -9.03 10.46
C SER A 173 -7.89 -8.71 9.02
N GLY A 174 -7.13 -7.62 8.85
CA GLY A 174 -6.44 -7.28 7.61
C GLY A 174 -5.15 -6.55 7.96
N THR A 175 -4.00 -7.21 7.87
CA THR A 175 -2.71 -6.54 7.94
C THR A 175 -2.53 -5.64 6.71
N PRO A 176 -2.20 -4.34 6.86
CA PRO A 176 -1.62 -3.57 5.78
C PRO A 176 -0.37 -4.29 5.25
N PRO A 177 -0.16 -4.33 3.92
CA PRO A 177 1.10 -4.81 3.35
C PRO A 177 2.28 -3.98 3.89
N PRO A 178 3.48 -4.58 4.03
CA PRO A 178 4.69 -3.77 4.20
C PRO A 178 4.83 -2.77 3.03
N PRO A 179 5.44 -1.60 3.24
CA PRO A 179 5.69 -0.65 2.17
C PRO A 179 6.40 -1.33 1.01
N PRO A 180 5.96 -1.09 -0.23
CA PRO A 180 6.67 -1.58 -1.40
C PRO A 180 8.14 -1.12 -1.44
N GLY A 181 9.06 -2.07 -1.35
CA GLY A 181 10.50 -1.84 -1.47
C GLY A 181 11.32 -1.80 -0.17
N GLY A 182 10.72 -1.95 1.01
CA GLY A 182 11.43 -1.99 2.30
C GLY A 182 11.97 -3.38 2.70
N ASN A 183 12.93 -3.40 3.64
CA ASN A 183 13.39 -4.63 4.31
C ASN A 183 12.22 -5.26 5.11
N LEU A 184 11.66 -6.36 4.61
CA LEU A 184 10.56 -7.12 5.19
C LEU A 184 10.88 -7.72 6.56
N ALA A 185 12.16 -7.96 6.86
CA ALA A 185 12.62 -8.49 8.13
C ALA A 185 12.75 -7.40 9.22
N LEU A 186 12.72 -6.11 8.84
CA LEU A 186 12.91 -5.00 9.76
C LEU A 186 11.92 -5.06 10.93
N ASN A 187 12.45 -5.11 12.15
CA ASN A 187 11.78 -5.20 13.44
C ASN A 187 10.81 -6.39 13.55
N ARG A 188 11.01 -7.44 12.76
CA ARG A 188 10.20 -8.66 12.85
C ARG A 188 10.68 -9.57 13.98
N PRO A 189 9.78 -10.42 14.53
CA PRO A 189 10.18 -11.43 15.50
C PRO A 189 11.30 -12.31 14.94
N ALA A 190 12.45 -12.32 15.63
CA ALA A 190 13.60 -13.15 15.29
C ALA A 190 13.87 -14.17 16.40
N THR A 191 14.27 -15.36 15.98
CA THR A 191 14.71 -16.47 16.84
C THR A 191 16.02 -17.00 16.30
N GLY A 192 16.77 -17.75 17.10
CA GLY A 192 18.05 -18.27 16.67
C GLY A 192 18.63 -19.25 17.68
N SER A 193 19.83 -19.73 17.38
CA SER A 193 20.64 -20.46 18.34
C SER A 193 20.97 -19.61 19.57
N ALA A 194 21.33 -20.27 20.69
CA ALA A 194 21.60 -19.60 21.97
C ALA A 194 22.59 -18.42 21.82
N PRO A 195 22.22 -17.23 22.31
CA PRO A 195 23.03 -16.04 22.11
C PRO A 195 24.30 -16.08 22.99
N CYS A 196 25.37 -15.42 22.54
CA CYS A 196 26.63 -15.33 23.30
C CYS A 196 26.45 -14.62 24.67
N ASN A 197 25.50 -13.68 24.75
CA ASN A 197 25.07 -13.02 25.99
C ASN A 197 23.67 -12.41 25.82
N SER A 198 23.14 -11.79 26.87
CA SER A 198 21.78 -11.22 26.91
C SER A 198 21.57 -9.98 26.02
N THR A 199 22.64 -9.38 25.49
CA THR A 199 22.55 -8.18 24.64
C THR A 199 22.76 -8.46 23.15
N GLU A 200 23.23 -9.66 22.79
CA GLU A 200 23.54 -10.08 21.41
C GLU A 200 22.51 -11.10 20.89
N THR A 201 21.23 -10.81 21.13
CA THR A 201 20.08 -11.66 20.81
C THR A 201 19.64 -11.55 19.35
N PRO A 202 18.86 -12.51 18.81
CA PRO A 202 18.42 -12.52 17.42
C PRO A 202 17.75 -11.23 16.91
N ASP A 203 17.05 -10.48 17.78
CA ASP A 203 16.42 -9.20 17.44
C ASP A 203 17.41 -8.12 17.00
N LYS A 204 18.69 -8.23 17.41
CA LYS A 204 19.74 -7.30 16.97
C LYS A 204 20.07 -7.40 15.49
N ALA A 205 19.83 -8.56 14.89
CA ALA A 205 20.12 -8.79 13.49
C ALA A 205 18.94 -8.41 12.56
N VAL A 206 17.92 -7.74 13.07
CA VAL A 206 16.76 -7.31 12.28
C VAL A 206 16.27 -5.91 12.70
N ASN A 207 17.09 -5.14 13.40
CA ASN A 207 16.69 -3.85 13.98
C ASN A 207 16.93 -2.67 13.02
N GLY A 208 17.56 -2.91 11.87
CA GLY A 208 17.91 -1.93 10.85
C GLY A 208 19.19 -1.14 11.14
N SER A 209 20.04 -1.61 12.06
CA SER A 209 21.26 -0.93 12.47
C SER A 209 22.48 -1.83 12.37
N VAL A 210 23.60 -1.25 11.96
CA VAL A 210 24.94 -1.87 12.09
C VAL A 210 25.89 -1.02 12.94
N SER A 211 25.36 0.06 13.51
CA SER A 211 26.16 1.17 14.04
C SER A 211 26.21 1.24 15.56
N GLY A 212 25.49 0.36 16.27
CA GLY A 212 25.47 0.30 17.74
C GLY A 212 26.68 -0.40 18.38
N GLY A 213 27.76 -0.60 17.62
CA GLY A 213 28.99 -1.25 18.07
C GLY A 213 28.83 -2.75 18.31
N ASN A 214 29.65 -3.33 19.19
CA ASN A 214 29.69 -4.79 19.37
C ASN A 214 28.40 -5.38 19.96
N SER A 215 27.55 -4.61 20.62
CA SER A 215 26.26 -5.09 21.14
C SER A 215 25.13 -5.09 20.11
N ASP A 216 25.38 -4.58 18.90
CA ASP A 216 24.38 -4.42 17.84
C ASP A 216 24.44 -5.57 16.82
N LYS A 217 24.60 -6.79 17.33
CA LYS A 217 24.66 -7.99 16.50
C LYS A 217 24.01 -9.17 17.20
N PHE A 218 23.51 -10.11 16.41
CA PHE A 218 23.28 -11.46 16.89
C PHE A 218 24.62 -12.20 16.97
N CYS A 219 24.92 -12.78 18.14
CA CYS A 219 26.09 -13.63 18.34
C CYS A 219 25.70 -15.02 18.81
N SER A 220 26.34 -16.08 18.30
CA SER A 220 26.16 -17.43 18.84
C SER A 220 27.42 -18.30 18.78
N LEU A 221 27.71 -18.97 19.90
CA LEU A 221 28.77 -20.00 20.06
C LEU A 221 28.21 -21.43 20.02
N ALA A 222 26.91 -21.61 19.80
CA ALA A 222 26.27 -22.92 19.82
C ALA A 222 26.88 -23.87 18.78
N ALA A 223 26.82 -25.19 19.02
CA ALA A 223 27.31 -26.18 18.08
C ALA A 223 26.61 -26.10 16.72
N THR A 224 25.30 -25.84 16.72
CA THR A 224 24.49 -25.50 15.55
C THR A 224 24.09 -24.03 15.61
N LYS A 225 24.33 -23.29 14.51
CA LYS A 225 24.17 -21.83 14.47
C LYS A 225 23.15 -21.46 13.42
N PHE A 226 22.08 -20.79 13.84
CA PHE A 226 21.10 -20.27 12.93
C PHE A 226 20.46 -18.98 13.46
N LEU A 227 20.00 -18.17 12.53
CA LEU A 227 19.15 -17.01 12.76
C LEU A 227 17.90 -17.18 11.89
N GLN A 228 16.74 -16.88 12.42
CA GLN A 228 15.46 -17.05 11.75
C GLN A 228 14.56 -15.85 12.05
N VAL A 229 13.87 -15.33 11.04
CA VAL A 229 12.90 -14.24 11.17
C VAL A 229 11.52 -14.70 10.71
N ASP A 230 10.48 -14.35 11.46
CA ASP A 230 9.07 -14.54 11.08
C ASP A 230 8.55 -13.26 10.39
N LEU A 231 8.30 -13.33 9.09
CA LEU A 231 7.77 -12.23 8.29
C LEU A 231 6.28 -11.94 8.58
N GLY A 232 5.63 -12.74 9.43
CA GLY A 232 4.22 -12.62 9.83
C GLY A 232 3.23 -13.27 8.86
N SER A 233 3.59 -13.38 7.58
CA SER A 233 2.80 -14.08 6.55
C SER A 233 3.73 -14.68 5.49
N SER A 234 3.21 -15.62 4.68
CA SER A 234 3.98 -16.19 3.58
C SER A 234 4.06 -15.19 2.43
N ILE A 235 5.26 -14.73 2.09
CA ILE A 235 5.50 -13.67 1.10
C ILE A 235 6.48 -14.17 0.04
N LYS A 236 6.31 -13.72 -1.21
CA LYS A 236 7.30 -13.94 -2.28
C LYS A 236 8.55 -13.11 -2.00
N LEU A 237 9.71 -13.72 -2.09
CA LEU A 237 11.01 -13.09 -1.84
C LEU A 237 11.73 -12.85 -3.16
N SER A 238 12.50 -11.77 -3.24
CA SER A 238 13.38 -11.45 -4.38
C SER A 238 14.85 -11.43 -4.00
N ARG A 239 15.17 -11.07 -2.75
CA ARG A 239 16.54 -10.82 -2.31
C ARG A 239 16.66 -10.98 -0.80
N ILE A 240 17.77 -11.53 -0.36
CA ILE A 240 18.15 -11.64 1.06
C ILE A 240 19.56 -11.08 1.20
N THR A 241 19.73 -10.10 2.09
CA THR A 241 21.03 -9.51 2.41
C THR A 241 21.44 -9.92 3.80
N VAL A 242 22.70 -10.31 3.96
CA VAL A 242 23.31 -10.59 5.27
C VAL A 242 24.47 -9.63 5.46
N ARG A 243 24.45 -8.88 6.56
CA ARG A 243 25.55 -8.04 7.00
C ARG A 243 26.33 -8.77 8.08
N HIS A 244 27.60 -9.01 7.81
CA HIS A 244 28.51 -9.79 8.64
C HIS A 244 29.24 -8.90 9.65
N ALA A 245 30.19 -9.46 10.39
CA ALA A 245 30.95 -8.76 11.43
C ALA A 245 31.63 -7.48 10.91
N GLY A 246 32.24 -7.54 9.73
CA GLY A 246 32.91 -6.43 9.07
C GLY A 246 31.99 -5.25 8.76
N ALA A 247 30.71 -5.51 8.45
CA ALA A 247 29.73 -4.45 8.20
C ALA A 247 29.39 -3.63 9.46
N GLY A 248 29.54 -4.23 10.64
CA GLY A 248 29.41 -3.55 11.93
C GLY A 248 30.72 -2.97 12.49
N GLY A 249 31.81 -3.03 11.71
CA GLY A 249 33.12 -2.51 12.09
C GLY A 249 34.03 -3.48 12.84
N GLU A 250 33.66 -4.77 12.96
CA GLU A 250 34.55 -5.80 13.49
C GLU A 250 35.58 -6.27 12.44
N SER A 251 36.54 -7.10 12.84
CA SER A 251 37.52 -7.66 11.89
C SER A 251 36.85 -8.56 10.86
N ARG A 252 37.20 -8.40 9.58
CA ARG A 252 36.75 -9.26 8.46
C ARG A 252 37.07 -10.74 8.63
N SER A 253 38.07 -11.07 9.46
CA SER A 253 38.35 -12.46 9.82
C SER A 253 37.17 -13.15 10.52
N LEU A 254 36.26 -12.35 11.11
CA LEU A 254 35.06 -12.78 11.83
C LEU A 254 33.81 -12.80 10.95
N ASP A 255 33.92 -12.48 9.65
CA ASP A 255 32.79 -12.57 8.73
C ASP A 255 32.38 -14.02 8.49
N THR A 256 31.07 -14.25 8.42
CA THR A 256 30.51 -15.57 8.15
C THR A 256 30.98 -16.05 6.79
N ARG A 257 31.64 -17.21 6.76
CA ARG A 257 32.26 -17.74 5.55
C ARG A 257 31.29 -18.60 4.74
N ASP A 258 30.63 -19.56 5.40
CA ASP A 258 29.75 -20.52 4.73
C ASP A 258 28.38 -20.57 5.42
N PHE A 259 27.31 -20.45 4.63
CA PHE A 259 25.94 -20.51 5.13
C PHE A 259 24.93 -20.88 4.04
N ASP A 260 23.79 -21.41 4.47
CA ASP A 260 22.62 -21.64 3.63
C ASP A 260 21.52 -20.66 3.98
N LEU A 261 20.88 -20.12 2.94
CA LEU A 261 19.64 -19.37 3.06
C LEU A 261 18.48 -20.32 2.82
N GLN A 262 17.51 -20.30 3.72
CA GLN A 262 16.38 -21.22 3.72
C GLN A 262 15.07 -20.47 3.96
N VAL A 263 13.97 -21.01 3.47
CA VAL A 263 12.62 -20.49 3.73
C VAL A 263 11.69 -21.59 4.24
N SER A 264 10.66 -21.20 4.98
CA SER A 264 9.61 -22.10 5.46
C SER A 264 8.26 -21.38 5.51
N THR A 265 7.16 -22.11 5.36
CA THR A 265 5.80 -21.59 5.58
C THR A 265 5.32 -21.81 7.02
N ASP A 266 5.87 -22.80 7.73
CA ASP A 266 5.40 -23.26 9.04
C ASP A 266 6.42 -23.05 10.18
N GLY A 267 7.64 -22.62 9.85
CA GLY A 267 8.69 -22.31 10.81
C GLY A 267 9.43 -23.54 11.34
N THR A 268 9.15 -24.72 10.77
CA THR A 268 9.72 -26.02 11.15
C THR A 268 10.38 -26.74 9.97
N ASN A 269 9.73 -26.77 8.80
CA ASN A 269 10.21 -27.41 7.58
C ASN A 269 10.84 -26.38 6.66
N PHE A 270 12.18 -26.41 6.56
CA PHE A 270 12.95 -25.42 5.80
C PHE A 270 13.46 -25.99 4.47
N ALA A 271 13.23 -25.26 3.39
CA ALA A 271 13.77 -25.53 2.07
C ALA A 271 14.93 -24.55 1.77
N GLY A 272 16.06 -25.06 1.27
CA GLY A 272 17.18 -24.23 0.84
C GLY A 272 16.85 -23.43 -0.42
N VAL A 273 17.17 -22.14 -0.41
CA VAL A 273 16.94 -21.20 -1.53
C VAL A 273 18.23 -20.63 -2.11
N ALA A 274 19.32 -20.62 -1.33
CA ALA A 274 20.65 -20.30 -1.82
C ALA A 274 21.73 -20.87 -0.90
N GLN A 275 22.93 -21.04 -1.44
CA GLN A 275 24.12 -21.48 -0.70
C GLN A 275 25.25 -20.48 -0.96
N VAL A 276 25.86 -19.98 0.11
CA VAL A 276 27.04 -19.11 0.03
C VAL A 276 28.19 -19.85 0.69
N ARG A 277 29.33 -19.92 -0.02
CA ARG A 277 30.54 -20.63 0.42
C ARG A 277 31.76 -19.75 0.14
N GLY A 278 32.74 -19.80 1.03
CA GLY A 278 33.97 -19.03 0.91
C GLY A 278 33.74 -17.52 0.91
N ASN A 279 32.65 -17.02 1.52
CA ASN A 279 32.40 -15.59 1.61
C ASN A 279 33.58 -14.89 2.31
N THR A 280 33.98 -13.74 1.78
CA THR A 280 35.00 -12.85 2.36
C THR A 280 34.52 -11.39 2.43
N ALA A 281 33.25 -11.16 2.08
CA ALA A 281 32.65 -9.84 2.03
C ALA A 281 31.93 -9.51 3.34
N ASP A 282 32.04 -8.24 3.75
CA ASP A 282 31.33 -7.64 4.88
C ASP A 282 29.79 -7.71 4.70
N VAL A 283 29.32 -7.74 3.45
CA VAL A 283 27.91 -7.85 3.09
C VAL A 283 27.76 -8.85 1.94
N THR A 284 26.84 -9.79 2.10
CA THR A 284 26.42 -10.69 1.02
C THR A 284 24.99 -10.38 0.63
N ASP A 285 24.77 -10.11 -0.66
CA ASP A 285 23.46 -9.80 -1.20
C ASP A 285 23.06 -10.85 -2.23
N THR A 286 22.03 -11.63 -1.91
CA THR A 286 21.68 -12.84 -2.66
C THR A 286 20.29 -12.72 -3.25
N ALA A 287 20.18 -12.74 -4.58
CA ALA A 287 18.91 -12.86 -5.26
C ALA A 287 18.29 -14.25 -4.99
N VAL A 288 17.00 -14.28 -4.65
CA VAL A 288 16.25 -15.50 -4.39
C VAL A 288 14.92 -15.47 -5.13
N THR A 289 14.40 -16.64 -5.49
CA THR A 289 13.04 -16.78 -6.02
C THR A 289 12.34 -17.85 -5.22
N ALA A 290 11.68 -17.43 -4.14
CA ALA A 290 11.04 -18.33 -3.20
C ALA A 290 9.82 -17.66 -2.56
N THR A 291 8.95 -18.46 -1.96
CA THR A 291 7.83 -17.99 -1.14
C THR A 291 7.95 -18.61 0.24
N GLY A 292 7.85 -17.81 1.30
CA GLY A 292 7.93 -18.30 2.66
C GLY A 292 7.52 -17.25 3.69
N ARG A 293 7.12 -17.73 4.86
CA ARG A 293 6.83 -16.89 6.04
C ARG A 293 8.06 -16.71 6.92
N TYR A 294 8.88 -17.75 7.03
CA TYR A 294 10.09 -17.74 7.82
C TYR A 294 11.29 -17.74 6.89
N VAL A 295 12.26 -16.89 7.16
CA VAL A 295 13.57 -16.90 6.50
C VAL A 295 14.60 -17.31 7.53
N ARG A 296 15.43 -18.29 7.20
CA ARG A 296 16.49 -18.81 8.06
C ARG A 296 17.85 -18.68 7.38
N LEU A 297 18.79 -18.09 8.11
CA LEU A 297 20.22 -18.13 7.86
C LEU A 297 20.80 -19.29 8.67
N ASN A 298 21.20 -20.38 8.00
CA ASN A 298 21.82 -21.55 8.61
C ASN A 298 23.35 -21.48 8.41
N ILE A 299 24.10 -21.26 9.48
CA ILE A 299 25.53 -20.97 9.42
C ILE A 299 26.34 -22.26 9.55
N LEU A 300 27.16 -22.55 8.54
CA LEU A 300 27.99 -23.75 8.46
C LEU A 300 29.42 -23.48 8.93
N GLN A 301 29.98 -22.32 8.56
CA GLN A 301 31.30 -21.87 8.99
C GLN A 301 31.22 -20.38 9.34
N ALA A 302 31.34 -20.10 10.64
CA ALA A 302 31.03 -18.79 11.20
C ALA A 302 32.11 -17.72 10.97
N GLU A 303 33.34 -18.11 10.62
CA GLU A 303 34.50 -17.21 10.49
C GLU A 303 35.46 -17.70 9.38
N GLN A 304 36.42 -16.87 8.97
CA GLN A 304 37.29 -17.12 7.79
C GLN A 304 38.29 -18.29 7.95
N GLY A 305 38.59 -18.72 9.19
CA GLY A 305 39.56 -19.78 9.49
C GLY A 305 39.01 -21.20 9.35
N SER A 306 39.87 -22.21 9.23
CA SER A 306 39.49 -23.62 9.04
C SER A 306 38.93 -24.27 10.31
N GLY A 307 37.65 -24.04 10.63
CA GLY A 307 36.95 -24.71 11.73
C GLY A 307 35.53 -24.21 11.97
N THR A 308 34.69 -25.03 12.60
CA THR A 308 33.27 -24.72 12.93
C THR A 308 33.07 -24.12 14.34
N GLY A 309 34.16 -23.96 15.10
CA GLY A 309 34.15 -23.52 16.50
C GLY A 309 34.09 -22.01 16.73
N GLY A 310 34.18 -21.19 15.68
CA GLY A 310 34.05 -19.72 15.77
C GLY A 310 32.63 -19.28 16.15
N ALA A 311 32.44 -18.02 16.51
CA ALA A 311 31.13 -17.46 16.83
C ALA A 311 30.45 -16.90 15.58
N ALA A 312 29.16 -17.18 15.39
CA ALA A 312 28.36 -16.44 14.40
C ALA A 312 28.23 -14.99 14.85
N ARG A 313 28.36 -14.04 13.93
CA ARG A 313 28.20 -12.60 14.16
C ARG A 313 27.45 -11.99 12.99
N ILE A 314 26.16 -11.73 13.20
CA ILE A 314 25.28 -11.19 12.17
C ILE A 314 24.74 -9.85 12.64
N TYR A 315 25.09 -8.80 11.91
CA TYR A 315 24.64 -7.45 12.18
C TYR A 315 23.27 -7.18 11.59
N GLU A 316 22.96 -7.70 10.40
CA GLU A 316 21.62 -7.61 9.81
C GLU A 316 21.31 -8.81 8.92
N LEU A 317 20.06 -9.27 8.98
CA LEU A 317 19.42 -10.19 8.06
C LEU A 317 18.24 -9.45 7.43
N GLU A 318 18.47 -8.91 6.25
CA GLU A 318 17.48 -8.14 5.51
C GLU A 318 16.79 -9.05 4.49
N VAL A 319 15.47 -8.95 4.40
CA VAL A 319 14.65 -9.75 3.48
C VAL A 319 13.86 -8.82 2.59
N TYR A 320 13.85 -9.04 1.29
CA TYR A 320 13.14 -8.18 0.35
C TYR A 320 12.18 -9.00 -0.50
N GLY A 321 10.97 -8.50 -0.67
CA GLY A 321 10.03 -9.01 -1.66
C GLY A 321 10.43 -8.57 -3.06
N PRO A 322 9.85 -9.15 -4.14
CA PRO A 322 9.86 -8.45 -5.42
C PRO A 322 9.31 -7.05 -5.18
N ALA A 323 9.89 -6.03 -5.83
CA ALA A 323 9.40 -4.65 -5.73
C ALA A 323 7.88 -4.72 -5.80
N ALA A 324 7.21 -4.46 -4.68
CA ALA A 324 5.78 -4.43 -4.72
C ALA A 324 5.47 -3.28 -5.67
N PRO A 325 4.49 -3.49 -6.55
CA PRO A 325 4.08 -2.40 -7.37
C PRO A 325 3.55 -1.33 -6.37
N PRO A 326 3.86 -0.06 -6.66
CA PRO A 326 3.73 1.04 -5.71
C PRO A 326 2.32 1.07 -5.09
N PRO A 327 2.17 1.53 -3.84
CA PRO A 327 0.85 1.57 -3.24
C PRO A 327 -0.07 2.37 -4.16
N PRO A 328 -1.33 1.95 -4.39
CA PRO A 328 -2.28 2.85 -5.00
C PRO A 328 -2.26 4.14 -4.16
N PRO A 329 -2.34 5.32 -4.81
CA PRO A 329 -2.33 6.60 -4.12
C PRO A 329 -3.37 6.58 -3.01
N SER A 330 -2.95 6.70 -1.75
CA SER A 330 -3.89 6.74 -0.64
C SER A 330 -4.52 8.13 -0.57
N GLY A 331 -5.85 8.21 -0.73
CA GLY A 331 -6.62 9.43 -0.52
C GLY A 331 -6.95 10.21 -1.79
N ALA A 332 -7.26 11.50 -1.62
CA ALA A 332 -7.91 12.34 -2.62
C ALA A 332 -7.22 12.46 -4.00
N MET A 333 -5.97 12.01 -4.17
CA MET A 333 -5.31 11.93 -5.50
C MET A 333 -6.00 10.94 -6.44
N ALA A 334 -6.61 9.88 -5.90
CA ALA A 334 -7.37 8.91 -6.68
C ALA A 334 -8.50 9.57 -7.50
N ALA A 335 -8.98 10.73 -7.06
CA ALA A 335 -9.95 11.59 -7.72
C ALA A 335 -9.31 12.94 -8.13
N ALA A 336 -8.67 12.95 -9.30
CA ALA A 336 -8.01 14.15 -9.84
C ALA A 336 -8.47 14.40 -11.29
N PRO A 337 -9.61 15.07 -11.50
CA PRO A 337 -10.11 15.37 -12.84
C PRO A 337 -9.21 16.36 -13.58
N TYR A 338 -9.20 16.30 -14.91
CA TYR A 338 -8.36 17.17 -15.71
C TYR A 338 -8.88 18.61 -15.68
N MET A 339 -7.96 19.56 -15.56
CA MET A 339 -8.20 20.99 -15.68
C MET A 339 -7.15 21.61 -16.60
N PHE A 340 -7.61 22.47 -17.50
CA PHE A 340 -6.75 23.15 -18.46
C PHE A 340 -7.07 24.65 -18.56
N HIS A 341 -6.16 25.42 -19.16
CA HIS A 341 -6.26 26.89 -19.12
C HIS A 341 -6.85 27.54 -20.37
N TRP A 342 -6.76 26.91 -21.55
CA TRP A 342 -7.04 27.59 -22.83
C TRP A 342 -8.52 27.75 -23.18
N ALA A 343 -9.44 27.03 -22.52
CA ALA A 343 -10.88 27.21 -22.74
C ALA A 343 -11.66 27.12 -21.43
N ASN A 344 -12.39 28.19 -21.08
CA ASN A 344 -13.24 28.30 -19.90
C ASN A 344 -12.62 27.75 -18.59
N PRO A 345 -11.44 28.23 -18.16
CA PRO A 345 -10.83 27.75 -16.92
C PRO A 345 -11.69 28.17 -15.72
N PRO A 346 -12.21 27.22 -14.93
CA PRO A 346 -12.94 27.55 -13.72
C PRO A 346 -11.99 27.98 -12.61
N ASP A 347 -12.51 28.71 -11.62
CA ASP A 347 -11.78 29.01 -10.39
C ASP A 347 -11.64 27.73 -9.54
N ALA A 348 -10.42 27.20 -9.43
CA ALA A 348 -10.18 25.93 -8.75
C ALA A 348 -10.61 25.94 -7.26
N PRO A 349 -10.28 26.97 -6.45
CA PRO A 349 -10.83 27.13 -5.10
C PRO A 349 -12.36 27.03 -5.02
N ALA A 350 -13.08 27.71 -5.92
CA ALA A 350 -14.54 27.65 -5.97
C ALA A 350 -15.06 26.25 -6.31
N VAL A 351 -14.42 25.57 -7.26
CA VAL A 351 -14.74 24.17 -7.60
C VAL A 351 -14.50 23.25 -6.39
N MET A 352 -13.37 23.39 -5.69
CA MET A 352 -13.07 22.62 -4.49
C MET A 352 -14.12 22.85 -3.40
N ALA A 353 -14.50 24.10 -3.15
CA ALA A 353 -15.51 24.45 -2.17
C ALA A 353 -16.90 23.89 -2.51
N ALA A 354 -17.28 23.89 -3.80
CA ALA A 354 -18.59 23.46 -4.26
C ALA A 354 -18.74 21.95 -4.39
N THR A 355 -17.63 21.22 -4.53
CA THR A 355 -17.65 19.79 -4.89
C THR A 355 -16.97 18.88 -3.87
N GLY A 356 -16.07 19.41 -3.06
CA GLY A 356 -15.22 18.63 -2.17
C GLY A 356 -14.01 17.99 -2.84
N VAL A 357 -13.83 18.14 -4.16
CA VAL A 357 -12.61 17.67 -4.84
C VAL A 357 -11.39 18.36 -4.25
N LYS A 358 -10.28 17.64 -4.11
CA LYS A 358 -9.04 18.18 -3.53
C LYS A 358 -7.83 18.08 -4.44
N TRP A 359 -7.94 17.36 -5.55
CA TRP A 359 -6.84 17.19 -6.49
C TRP A 359 -7.30 17.50 -7.90
N PHE A 360 -6.38 18.00 -8.71
CA PHE A 360 -6.60 18.22 -10.14
C PHE A 360 -5.41 17.71 -10.95
N SER A 361 -5.71 17.21 -12.15
CA SER A 361 -4.70 16.92 -13.16
C SER A 361 -4.54 18.13 -14.06
N MET A 362 -3.46 18.89 -13.85
CA MET A 362 -3.17 20.13 -14.58
C MET A 362 -2.61 19.79 -15.97
N ALA A 363 -3.33 20.20 -17.01
CA ALA A 363 -3.05 19.90 -18.41
C ALA A 363 -2.74 21.17 -19.23
N PHE A 364 -1.73 21.20 -20.11
CA PHE A 364 -0.64 20.22 -20.24
C PHE A 364 0.73 20.89 -20.10
N MET A 365 1.67 20.15 -19.51
CA MET A 365 3.07 20.51 -19.52
C MET A 365 3.73 20.00 -20.81
N LEU A 366 4.17 20.95 -21.64
CA LEU A 366 4.67 20.71 -22.99
C LEU A 366 6.10 21.28 -23.15
N SER A 367 6.63 21.21 -24.36
CA SER A 367 7.88 21.88 -24.75
C SER A 367 7.59 23.32 -25.17
N GLY A 368 8.24 24.28 -24.51
CA GLY A 368 8.36 25.68 -24.95
C GLY A 368 9.40 25.89 -26.07
N GLY A 369 10.01 24.80 -26.57
CA GLY A 369 11.10 24.79 -27.53
C GLY A 369 12.24 23.88 -27.04
N GLY A 370 12.61 22.88 -27.85
CA GLY A 370 13.60 21.87 -27.47
C GLY A 370 13.15 21.07 -26.24
N CYS A 371 14.04 20.89 -25.27
CA CYS A 371 13.76 20.12 -24.05
C CYS A 371 13.46 21.03 -22.84
N ASN A 372 12.72 22.12 -23.05
CA ASN A 372 12.37 23.09 -22.01
C ASN A 372 10.88 23.01 -21.67
N PRO A 373 10.49 22.67 -20.43
CA PRO A 373 9.10 22.61 -20.01
C PRO A 373 8.41 23.98 -20.06
N ALA A 374 7.20 24.03 -20.61
CA ALA A 374 6.30 25.18 -20.60
C ALA A 374 4.84 24.71 -20.66
N TRP A 375 3.97 25.36 -19.88
CA TRP A 375 2.53 25.14 -19.92
C TRP A 375 1.99 25.54 -21.29
N ASP A 376 1.29 24.60 -21.96
CA ASP A 376 0.78 24.74 -23.32
C ASP A 376 1.81 25.30 -24.32
N SER A 377 3.08 24.93 -24.15
CA SER A 377 4.22 25.38 -24.97
C SER A 377 4.52 26.89 -24.93
N LEU A 378 3.83 27.67 -24.11
CA LEU A 378 3.90 29.13 -24.14
C LEU A 378 4.10 29.75 -22.76
N ARG A 379 3.38 29.28 -21.74
CA ARG A 379 3.40 29.90 -20.42
C ARG A 379 4.55 29.32 -19.59
N PRO A 380 5.31 30.18 -18.89
CA PRO A 380 6.51 29.76 -18.19
C PRO A 380 6.20 28.82 -17.02
N LEU A 381 7.19 28.03 -16.60
CA LEU A 381 7.08 27.18 -15.42
C LEU A 381 6.88 27.99 -14.12
N HIS A 382 7.54 29.14 -14.00
CA HIS A 382 7.39 30.04 -12.85
C HIS A 382 6.75 31.37 -13.24
N GLY A 383 6.01 31.96 -12.32
CA GLY A 383 5.28 33.22 -12.49
C GLY A 383 4.05 33.12 -13.40
N SER A 384 3.67 31.92 -13.83
CA SER A 384 2.50 31.69 -14.67
C SER A 384 1.20 31.68 -13.88
N VAL A 385 0.09 31.83 -14.60
CA VAL A 385 -1.26 31.62 -14.07
C VAL A 385 -1.44 30.19 -13.56
N ASP A 386 -0.80 29.21 -14.18
CA ASP A 386 -0.85 27.81 -13.76
C ASP A 386 -0.20 27.62 -12.38
N GLU A 387 0.96 28.24 -12.12
CA GLU A 387 1.58 28.24 -10.79
C GLU A 387 0.69 28.93 -9.75
N GLN A 388 0.00 30.02 -10.12
CA GLN A 388 -0.95 30.69 -9.22
C GLN A 388 -2.15 29.80 -8.87
N ILE A 389 -2.69 29.06 -9.83
CA ILE A 389 -3.78 28.10 -9.62
C ILE A 389 -3.31 26.97 -8.69
N ILE A 390 -2.11 26.41 -8.92
CA ILE A 390 -1.52 25.36 -8.06
C ILE A 390 -1.37 25.86 -6.62
N ASN A 391 -0.90 27.09 -6.43
CA ASN A 391 -0.77 27.70 -5.11
C ASN A 391 -2.13 27.93 -4.43
N GLY A 392 -3.16 28.34 -5.18
CA GLY A 392 -4.53 28.48 -4.68
C GLY A 392 -5.11 27.14 -4.22
N ILE A 393 -4.97 26.09 -5.03
CA ILE A 393 -5.39 24.72 -4.68
C ILE A 393 -4.76 24.27 -3.36
N ARG A 394 -3.45 24.53 -3.18
CA ARG A 394 -2.71 24.16 -1.97
C ARG A 394 -3.10 24.97 -0.75
N ALA A 395 -3.41 26.25 -0.93
CA ALA A 395 -3.92 27.09 0.15
C ALA A 395 -5.24 26.54 0.73
N ASP A 396 -6.05 25.88 -0.11
CA ASP A 396 -7.33 25.26 0.27
C ASP A 396 -7.23 23.77 0.66
N GLY A 397 -5.99 23.33 0.95
CA GLY A 397 -5.70 21.98 1.43
C GLY A 397 -5.78 20.89 0.35
N GLY A 398 -5.70 21.28 -0.93
CA GLY A 398 -5.58 20.38 -2.07
C GLY A 398 -4.14 20.18 -2.52
N ASP A 399 -3.97 19.47 -3.63
CA ASP A 399 -2.69 19.32 -4.33
C ASP A 399 -2.93 19.00 -5.82
N VAL A 400 -1.87 18.79 -6.60
CA VAL A 400 -1.99 18.57 -8.06
C VAL A 400 -1.20 17.37 -8.57
N VAL A 401 -1.68 16.82 -9.69
CA VAL A 401 -0.90 16.01 -10.63
C VAL A 401 -0.61 16.89 -11.84
N VAL A 402 0.64 16.93 -12.31
CA VAL A 402 0.94 17.57 -13.60
C VAL A 402 0.94 16.51 -14.69
N SER A 403 0.17 16.76 -15.77
CA SER A 403 0.11 15.89 -16.93
C SER A 403 1.01 16.41 -18.05
N PHE A 404 1.89 15.55 -18.56
CA PHE A 404 2.77 15.80 -19.69
C PHE A 404 2.20 15.14 -20.95
N GLY A 405 2.22 15.83 -22.09
CA GLY A 405 1.79 15.26 -23.37
C GLY A 405 0.38 15.66 -23.76
N GLY A 406 -0.51 14.68 -23.95
CA GLY A 406 -1.88 14.86 -24.45
C GLY A 406 -1.99 14.75 -25.97
N PHE A 407 -3.19 14.96 -26.52
CA PHE A 407 -3.47 14.71 -27.93
C PHE A 407 -2.70 15.63 -28.90
N SER A 408 -2.41 16.87 -28.49
CA SER A 408 -1.89 17.95 -29.34
C SER A 408 -0.81 18.80 -28.65
N GLY A 409 -0.23 19.75 -29.39
CA GLY A 409 0.79 20.67 -28.90
C GLY A 409 2.23 20.20 -29.15
N ASN A 410 3.20 21.03 -28.76
CA ASN A 410 4.61 20.71 -28.97
C ASN A 410 5.14 19.93 -27.76
N LYS A 411 5.14 18.60 -27.81
CA LYS A 411 5.36 17.75 -26.63
C LYS A 411 6.84 17.55 -26.27
N LEU A 412 7.15 17.29 -25.00
CA LEU A 412 8.54 17.07 -24.57
C LEU A 412 9.13 15.76 -25.13
N GLY A 413 8.33 14.69 -25.22
CA GLY A 413 8.78 13.38 -25.71
C GLY A 413 9.49 13.42 -27.06
N PRO A 414 8.87 13.99 -28.11
CA PRO A 414 9.49 14.14 -29.43
C PRO A 414 10.65 15.14 -29.48
N ASN A 415 10.62 16.18 -28.63
CA ASN A 415 11.54 17.32 -28.73
C ASN A 415 12.81 17.22 -27.86
N CYS A 416 12.82 16.35 -26.85
CA CYS A 416 14.04 16.05 -26.10
C CYS A 416 14.93 15.07 -26.88
N PRO A 417 16.27 15.27 -26.88
CA PRO A 417 17.18 14.45 -27.69
C PRO A 417 17.26 13.00 -27.22
N ASP A 418 17.21 12.77 -25.90
CA ASP A 418 17.35 11.47 -25.26
C ASP A 418 16.55 11.39 -23.95
N ALA A 419 16.53 10.19 -23.36
CA ALA A 419 15.76 9.90 -22.15
C ALA A 419 16.29 10.63 -20.91
N THR A 420 17.59 10.87 -20.84
CA THR A 420 18.21 11.60 -19.72
C THR A 420 17.80 13.06 -19.72
N SER A 421 17.84 13.70 -20.89
CA SER A 421 17.40 15.08 -21.08
C SER A 421 15.90 15.22 -20.79
N LEU A 422 15.09 14.27 -21.28
CA LEU A 422 13.66 14.22 -21.01
C LEU A 422 13.35 14.04 -19.52
N ALA A 423 14.05 13.14 -18.83
CA ALA A 423 13.93 12.99 -17.37
C ALA A 423 14.32 14.27 -16.63
N GLY A 424 15.38 14.96 -17.09
CA GLY A 424 15.77 16.26 -16.53
C GLY A 424 14.69 17.33 -16.70
N ALA A 425 14.05 17.40 -17.87
CA ALA A 425 12.94 18.32 -18.12
C ALA A 425 11.73 18.01 -17.21
N TYR A 426 11.37 16.73 -17.07
CA TYR A 426 10.32 16.32 -16.13
C TYR A 426 10.68 16.64 -14.68
N GLN A 427 11.94 16.42 -14.27
CA GLN A 427 12.42 16.72 -12.92
C GLN A 427 12.32 18.22 -12.59
N GLN A 428 12.62 19.11 -13.54
CA GLN A 428 12.45 20.56 -13.33
C GLN A 428 11.02 20.91 -12.89
N VAL A 429 10.02 20.25 -13.47
CA VAL A 429 8.60 20.48 -13.15
C VAL A 429 8.23 19.87 -11.80
N ILE A 430 8.74 18.66 -11.51
CA ILE A 430 8.58 18.00 -10.21
C ILE A 430 9.18 18.87 -9.10
N ASP A 431 10.37 19.41 -9.29
CA ASP A 431 11.06 20.26 -8.32
C ASP A 431 10.36 21.61 -8.15
N ALA A 432 9.96 22.25 -9.25
CA ALA A 432 9.26 23.53 -9.24
C ALA A 432 8.00 23.49 -8.38
N TYR A 433 7.25 22.39 -8.47
CA TYR A 433 5.99 22.25 -7.75
C TYR A 433 6.02 21.24 -6.62
N GLN A 434 7.15 20.62 -6.27
CA GLN A 434 7.24 19.57 -5.23
C GLN A 434 6.19 18.46 -5.43
N LEU A 435 6.10 17.95 -6.66
CA LEU A 435 5.03 17.01 -7.04
C LEU A 435 5.19 15.65 -6.37
N LYS A 436 4.06 15.12 -5.89
CA LYS A 436 3.96 13.74 -5.36
C LYS A 436 3.53 12.74 -6.43
N ALA A 437 2.95 13.25 -7.52
CA ALA A 437 2.47 12.46 -8.63
C ALA A 437 2.60 13.25 -9.95
N VAL A 438 2.87 12.52 -11.03
CA VAL A 438 2.91 13.01 -12.40
C VAL A 438 2.18 12.06 -13.32
N ASP A 439 1.61 12.60 -14.37
CA ASP A 439 0.91 11.86 -15.41
C ASP A 439 1.61 12.04 -16.76
N PHE A 440 1.83 10.94 -17.46
CA PHE A 440 2.39 10.90 -18.81
C PHE A 440 1.27 10.48 -19.74
N ASP A 441 0.63 11.46 -20.38
CA ASP A 441 -0.46 11.25 -21.32
C ASP A 441 0.12 11.06 -22.73
N VAL A 442 0.30 9.80 -23.12
CA VAL A 442 1.05 9.39 -24.31
C VAL A 442 0.09 9.05 -25.43
N GLU A 443 -0.07 9.99 -26.35
CA GLU A 443 -1.08 9.91 -27.41
C GLU A 443 -0.50 10.17 -28.81
N ASN A 444 -1.35 9.92 -29.81
CA ASN A 444 -1.14 10.32 -31.21
C ASN A 444 0.13 9.70 -31.85
N SER A 445 0.37 10.03 -33.12
CA SER A 445 1.41 9.43 -33.95
C SER A 445 2.83 9.86 -33.59
N ASP A 446 3.00 11.01 -32.93
CA ASP A 446 4.29 11.59 -32.56
C ASP A 446 4.88 10.96 -31.29
N GLU A 447 4.04 10.43 -30.40
CA GLU A 447 4.48 9.68 -29.20
C GLU A 447 4.01 8.23 -29.20
N PHE A 448 2.70 7.98 -29.12
CA PHE A 448 2.18 6.61 -29.01
C PHE A 448 2.53 5.76 -30.25
N GLY A 449 2.35 6.34 -31.44
CA GLY A 449 2.69 5.71 -32.72
C GLY A 449 4.19 5.59 -33.01
N ASN A 450 5.05 6.28 -32.24
CA ASN A 450 6.48 6.37 -32.49
C ASN A 450 7.29 5.59 -31.46
N THR A 451 7.83 4.44 -31.85
CA THR A 451 8.61 3.55 -30.95
C THR A 451 9.79 4.24 -30.30
N THR A 452 10.54 5.07 -31.03
CA THR A 452 11.71 5.77 -30.46
C THR A 452 11.28 6.74 -29.36
N VAL A 453 10.20 7.49 -29.59
CA VAL A 453 9.69 8.46 -28.61
C VAL A 453 9.06 7.76 -27.42
N ARG A 454 8.24 6.73 -27.64
CA ARG A 454 7.64 5.93 -26.57
C ARG A 454 8.70 5.29 -25.65
N GLN A 455 9.74 4.70 -26.22
CA GLN A 455 10.86 4.15 -25.43
C GLN A 455 11.66 5.22 -24.70
N ARG A 456 11.81 6.42 -25.29
CA ARG A 456 12.43 7.58 -24.64
C ARG A 456 11.63 8.02 -23.42
N ILE A 457 10.31 8.17 -23.56
CA ILE A 457 9.40 8.53 -22.45
C ILE A 457 9.51 7.48 -21.34
N LEU A 458 9.34 6.20 -21.65
CA LEU A 458 9.40 5.12 -20.64
C LEU A 458 10.77 5.01 -19.96
N SER A 459 11.85 5.24 -20.68
CA SER A 459 13.21 5.30 -20.11
C SER A 459 13.40 6.54 -19.23
N ALA A 460 12.77 7.67 -19.57
CA ALA A 460 12.77 8.85 -18.71
C ALA A 460 11.98 8.60 -17.41
N VAL A 461 10.81 7.93 -17.49
CA VAL A 461 10.03 7.51 -16.30
C VAL A 461 10.87 6.63 -15.37
N LYS A 462 11.62 5.67 -15.93
CA LYS A 462 12.56 4.86 -15.15
C LYS A 462 13.55 5.71 -14.36
N LEU A 463 14.22 6.65 -15.02
CA LEU A 463 15.22 7.52 -14.40
C LEU A 463 14.59 8.40 -13.31
N LEU A 464 13.40 8.95 -13.57
CA LEU A 464 12.64 9.70 -12.57
C LEU A 464 12.30 8.87 -11.34
N LYS A 465 11.83 7.63 -11.51
CA LYS A 465 11.49 6.73 -10.40
C LYS A 465 12.73 6.30 -9.60
N GLN A 466 13.89 6.20 -10.24
CA GLN A 466 15.16 5.96 -9.55
C GLN A 466 15.57 7.16 -8.69
N HIS A 467 15.32 8.38 -9.17
CA HIS A 467 15.65 9.61 -8.44
C HIS A 467 14.62 9.96 -7.35
N ASN A 468 13.34 9.64 -7.60
CA ASN A 468 12.20 9.93 -6.72
C ASN A 468 11.42 8.63 -6.43
N PRO A 469 11.90 7.74 -5.56
CA PRO A 469 11.25 6.45 -5.32
C PRO A 469 9.80 6.55 -4.84
N SER A 470 9.43 7.66 -4.17
CA SER A 470 8.08 7.93 -3.67
C SER A 470 7.15 8.64 -4.66
N LEU A 471 7.66 9.11 -5.81
CA LEU A 471 6.84 9.79 -6.82
C LEU A 471 5.91 8.77 -7.48
N THR A 472 4.62 9.07 -7.56
CA THR A 472 3.68 8.26 -8.34
C THR A 472 3.74 8.63 -9.81
N ALA A 473 4.08 7.68 -10.69
CA ALA A 473 4.05 7.83 -12.14
C ALA A 473 2.79 7.20 -12.73
N ILE A 474 1.91 8.03 -13.28
CA ILE A 474 0.72 7.63 -14.04
C ILE A 474 1.09 7.63 -15.52
N LEU A 475 0.69 6.58 -16.24
CA LEU A 475 0.81 6.48 -17.69
C LEU A 475 -0.61 6.42 -18.27
N THR A 476 -1.04 7.49 -18.94
CA THR A 476 -2.35 7.63 -19.56
C THR A 476 -2.24 7.41 -21.08
N PHE A 477 -3.17 6.64 -21.65
CA PHE A 477 -3.18 6.33 -23.09
C PHE A 477 -4.57 5.87 -23.57
N GLY A 478 -4.82 6.01 -24.87
CA GLY A 478 -6.03 5.54 -25.52
C GLY A 478 -6.22 4.01 -25.45
N THR A 479 -7.47 3.56 -25.51
CA THR A 479 -7.83 2.13 -25.48
C THR A 479 -8.84 1.81 -26.58
N GLY A 480 -9.02 0.53 -26.90
CA GLY A 480 -10.22 0.04 -27.58
C GLY A 480 -11.25 -0.49 -26.57
N THR A 481 -12.44 -0.84 -27.05
CA THR A 481 -13.53 -1.43 -26.23
C THR A 481 -13.16 -2.78 -25.60
N GLY A 482 -12.19 -3.50 -26.16
CA GLY A 482 -11.66 -4.76 -25.62
C GLY A 482 -10.38 -4.60 -24.79
N GLY A 483 -9.94 -3.37 -24.53
CA GLY A 483 -8.68 -3.05 -23.87
C GLY A 483 -7.67 -2.37 -24.79
N PRO A 484 -6.54 -1.92 -24.24
CA PRO A 484 -5.53 -1.19 -24.99
C PRO A 484 -4.69 -2.11 -25.86
N GLY A 485 -3.97 -1.53 -26.83
CA GLY A 485 -2.94 -2.26 -27.56
C GLY A 485 -1.78 -2.68 -26.64
N SER A 486 -1.11 -3.80 -26.95
CA SER A 486 -0.12 -4.37 -26.04
C SER A 486 1.22 -3.63 -25.94
N LEU A 487 1.46 -2.70 -26.87
CA LEU A 487 2.79 -2.13 -27.15
C LEU A 487 3.38 -1.37 -25.97
N ILE A 488 2.66 -0.38 -25.42
CA ILE A 488 3.23 0.51 -24.41
C ILE A 488 3.44 -0.18 -23.06
N ILE A 489 2.53 -1.08 -22.67
CA ILE A 489 2.63 -1.82 -21.40
C ILE A 489 3.77 -2.85 -21.45
N GLY A 490 3.91 -3.57 -22.56
CA GLY A 490 5.00 -4.51 -22.77
C GLY A 490 6.37 -3.82 -22.76
N GLU A 491 6.47 -2.64 -23.38
CA GLU A 491 7.69 -1.83 -23.34
C GLU A 491 7.99 -1.24 -21.96
N ALA A 492 6.97 -0.79 -21.23
CA ALA A 492 7.14 -0.33 -19.86
C ALA A 492 7.76 -1.42 -18.98
N LYS A 493 7.30 -2.67 -19.16
CA LYS A 493 7.88 -3.84 -18.49
C LYS A 493 9.31 -4.13 -18.93
N SER A 494 9.57 -4.16 -20.24
CA SER A 494 10.89 -4.55 -20.77
C SER A 494 11.99 -3.55 -20.40
N LEU A 495 11.66 -2.25 -20.35
CA LEU A 495 12.58 -1.18 -19.95
C LEU A 495 12.73 -1.08 -18.43
N GLY A 496 11.76 -1.61 -17.67
CA GLY A 496 11.68 -1.45 -16.23
C GLY A 496 11.31 -0.01 -15.85
N ALA A 497 10.33 0.57 -16.55
CA ALA A 497 9.88 1.96 -16.35
C ALA A 497 9.35 2.23 -14.94
N ASN A 498 8.88 1.19 -14.24
CA ASN A 498 8.32 1.28 -12.89
C ASN A 498 7.11 2.23 -12.80
N VAL A 499 6.21 2.13 -13.80
CA VAL A 499 4.92 2.83 -13.83
C VAL A 499 4.04 2.35 -12.68
N ASP A 500 3.45 3.30 -11.96
CA ASP A 500 2.59 3.05 -10.81
C ASP A 500 1.15 2.79 -11.24
N ILE A 501 0.63 3.55 -12.21
CA ILE A 501 -0.79 3.50 -12.60
C ILE A 501 -0.90 3.54 -14.12
N PHE A 502 -1.53 2.53 -14.71
CA PHE A 502 -1.88 2.48 -16.13
C PHE A 502 -3.32 2.98 -16.28
N THR A 503 -3.48 4.19 -16.81
CA THR A 503 -4.78 4.84 -16.98
C THR A 503 -5.23 4.73 -18.43
N ILE A 504 -6.42 4.19 -18.66
CA ILE A 504 -7.02 4.18 -20.00
C ILE A 504 -8.01 5.33 -20.16
N MET A 505 -8.19 5.75 -21.42
CA MET A 505 -9.20 6.71 -21.85
C MET A 505 -10.34 6.01 -22.61
N PRO A 506 -11.35 5.45 -21.92
CA PRO A 506 -12.39 4.62 -22.54
C PRO A 506 -13.55 5.46 -23.10
N PHE A 507 -13.26 6.25 -24.13
CA PHE A 507 -14.23 7.04 -24.87
C PHE A 507 -13.80 7.12 -26.36
N ASP A 508 -14.64 7.71 -27.20
CA ASP A 508 -14.45 7.81 -28.65
C ASP A 508 -14.41 6.46 -29.40
N PHE A 509 -15.24 5.52 -28.94
CA PHE A 509 -15.47 4.21 -29.56
C PHE A 509 -16.51 4.24 -30.70
N GLY A 510 -17.36 5.26 -30.76
CA GLY A 510 -18.60 5.29 -31.56
C GLY A 510 -19.73 4.40 -30.98
N GLY A 511 -19.66 4.09 -29.67
CA GLY A 511 -20.60 3.21 -28.96
C GLY A 511 -21.87 3.91 -28.48
N SER A 512 -22.70 3.20 -27.72
CA SER A 512 -23.90 3.78 -27.06
C SER A 512 -24.08 3.35 -25.60
N ASP A 513 -23.46 2.24 -25.18
CA ASP A 513 -23.43 1.80 -23.79
C ASP A 513 -22.05 2.07 -23.18
N MET A 514 -21.82 3.33 -22.83
CA MET A 514 -20.52 3.78 -22.32
C MET A 514 -20.11 3.11 -21.00
N PHE A 515 -21.07 2.61 -20.21
CA PHE A 515 -20.73 1.85 -19.00
C PHE A 515 -20.17 0.48 -19.38
N ALA A 516 -20.88 -0.27 -20.22
CA ALA A 516 -20.43 -1.59 -20.66
C ALA A 516 -19.09 -1.52 -21.41
N ASP A 517 -18.94 -0.52 -22.29
CA ASP A 517 -17.72 -0.32 -23.06
C ASP A 517 -16.53 0.05 -22.15
N THR A 518 -16.75 0.89 -21.13
CA THR A 518 -15.72 1.23 -20.13
C THR A 518 -15.29 0.02 -19.30
N VAL A 519 -16.24 -0.79 -18.84
CA VAL A 519 -15.95 -2.01 -18.07
C VAL A 519 -15.19 -3.01 -18.95
N SER A 520 -15.63 -3.22 -20.19
CA SER A 520 -14.97 -4.12 -21.13
C SER A 520 -13.53 -3.70 -21.43
N ALA A 521 -13.30 -2.40 -21.67
CA ALA A 521 -11.96 -1.88 -21.88
C ALA A 521 -11.06 -2.07 -20.64
N SER A 522 -11.62 -1.84 -19.45
CA SER A 522 -10.91 -2.02 -18.18
C SER A 522 -10.56 -3.49 -17.91
N GLU A 523 -11.47 -4.43 -18.20
CA GLU A 523 -11.20 -5.88 -18.11
C GLU A 523 -10.11 -6.35 -19.08
N GLY A 524 -10.08 -5.74 -20.27
CA GLY A 524 -9.01 -5.93 -21.25
C GLY A 524 -7.65 -5.49 -20.69
N LEU A 525 -7.58 -4.27 -20.14
CA LEU A 525 -6.39 -3.77 -19.47
C LEU A 525 -5.94 -4.68 -18.32
N ARG A 526 -6.84 -5.08 -17.42
CA ARG A 526 -6.54 -6.01 -16.33
C ARG A 526 -5.89 -7.28 -16.85
N SER A 527 -6.50 -7.90 -17.85
CA SER A 527 -6.02 -9.16 -18.43
C SER A 527 -4.62 -9.00 -19.02
N GLN A 528 -4.35 -7.87 -19.67
CA GLN A 528 -3.04 -7.56 -20.22
C GLN A 528 -1.98 -7.30 -19.14
N LEU A 529 -2.33 -6.59 -18.06
CA LEU A 529 -1.43 -6.36 -16.93
C LEU A 529 -1.07 -7.68 -16.24
N MET A 530 -2.06 -8.57 -16.02
CA MET A 530 -1.81 -9.91 -15.50
C MET A 530 -0.86 -10.71 -16.39
N ALA A 531 -1.10 -10.72 -17.71
CA ALA A 531 -0.24 -11.43 -18.65
C ALA A 531 1.19 -10.87 -18.70
N THR A 532 1.33 -9.54 -18.61
CA THR A 532 2.63 -8.86 -18.74
C THR A 532 3.48 -8.95 -17.47
N PHE A 533 2.85 -8.81 -16.30
CA PHE A 533 3.54 -8.70 -15.02
C PHE A 533 3.44 -9.96 -14.14
N GLY A 534 2.56 -10.91 -14.48
CA GLY A 534 2.28 -12.09 -13.64
C GLY A 534 1.53 -11.75 -12.36
N TRP A 535 0.79 -10.63 -12.35
CA TRP A 535 0.01 -10.16 -11.21
C TRP A 535 -1.27 -10.95 -11.01
N SER A 536 -1.81 -10.89 -9.78
CA SER A 536 -3.20 -11.29 -9.53
C SER A 536 -4.16 -10.27 -10.15
N ALA A 537 -5.44 -10.64 -10.27
CA ALA A 537 -6.47 -9.72 -10.74
C ALA A 537 -6.60 -8.49 -9.83
N ASP A 538 -6.64 -8.68 -8.51
CA ASP A 538 -6.71 -7.59 -7.52
C ASP A 538 -5.50 -6.65 -7.63
N THR A 539 -4.28 -7.20 -7.76
CA THR A 539 -3.10 -6.37 -7.98
C THR A 539 -3.22 -5.59 -9.29
N ALA A 540 -3.62 -6.22 -10.40
CA ALA A 540 -3.80 -5.53 -11.66
C ALA A 540 -4.81 -4.37 -11.56
N TYR A 541 -5.98 -4.58 -10.93
CA TYR A 541 -6.94 -3.50 -10.69
C TYR A 541 -6.36 -2.33 -9.90
N ARG A 542 -5.59 -2.61 -8.84
CA ARG A 542 -4.90 -1.58 -8.04
C ARG A 542 -3.78 -0.85 -8.80
N HIS A 543 -3.44 -1.27 -10.02
CA HIS A 543 -2.54 -0.56 -10.94
C HIS A 543 -3.27 0.08 -12.12
N MET A 544 -4.60 0.07 -12.13
CA MET A 544 -5.39 0.64 -13.20
C MET A 544 -5.95 2.01 -12.81
N GLY A 545 -6.13 2.83 -13.83
CA GLY A 545 -6.90 4.06 -13.77
C GLY A 545 -7.89 4.17 -14.91
N ILE A 546 -8.94 4.95 -14.71
CA ILE A 546 -9.87 5.38 -15.76
C ILE A 546 -9.81 6.89 -15.86
N SER A 547 -9.63 7.43 -17.06
CA SER A 547 -9.93 8.83 -17.40
C SER A 547 -11.06 8.84 -18.40
N SER A 548 -12.30 9.09 -17.96
CA SER A 548 -13.46 9.14 -18.86
C SER A 548 -13.57 10.51 -19.55
N MET A 549 -14.63 10.76 -20.31
CA MET A 549 -14.96 12.09 -20.85
C MET A 549 -16.42 12.40 -20.50
N ASN A 550 -16.67 13.51 -19.80
CA ASN A 550 -18.01 13.81 -19.27
C ASN A 550 -18.97 14.35 -20.34
N GLY A 551 -20.24 13.94 -20.33
CA GLY A 551 -21.20 14.40 -21.34
C GLY A 551 -20.92 13.84 -22.73
N MET A 552 -21.10 14.65 -23.77
CA MET A 552 -20.87 14.26 -25.15
C MET A 552 -19.38 14.13 -25.46
N THR A 553 -18.97 13.02 -26.08
CA THR A 553 -17.60 12.76 -26.52
C THR A 553 -17.38 13.27 -27.95
N ASP A 554 -16.14 13.20 -28.45
CA ASP A 554 -15.81 13.65 -29.81
C ASP A 554 -16.39 12.71 -30.88
N ALA A 555 -16.57 11.42 -30.55
CA ALA A 555 -17.29 10.47 -31.40
C ALA A 555 -18.82 10.54 -31.29
N GLY A 556 -19.36 11.46 -30.47
CA GLY A 556 -20.80 11.67 -30.30
C GLY A 556 -21.47 10.69 -29.34
N GLU A 557 -20.70 9.94 -28.53
CA GLU A 557 -21.26 9.17 -27.42
C GLU A 557 -21.69 10.10 -26.29
N THR A 558 -22.44 9.58 -25.33
CA THR A 558 -22.88 10.38 -24.18
C THR A 558 -22.63 9.64 -22.88
N VAL A 559 -21.71 10.18 -22.06
CA VAL A 559 -21.50 9.75 -20.68
C VAL A 559 -22.35 10.63 -19.76
N THR A 560 -23.47 10.09 -19.29
CA THR A 560 -24.34 10.79 -18.34
C THR A 560 -23.78 10.74 -16.90
N GLN A 561 -24.32 11.55 -16.00
CA GLN A 561 -24.02 11.49 -14.57
C GLN A 561 -24.31 10.10 -13.99
N SER A 562 -25.41 9.46 -14.42
CA SER A 562 -25.74 8.10 -14.01
C SER A 562 -24.68 7.11 -14.48
N THR A 563 -24.29 7.17 -15.75
CA THR A 563 -23.23 6.33 -16.32
C THR A 563 -21.91 6.53 -15.59
N PHE A 564 -21.49 7.78 -15.35
CA PHE A 564 -20.25 8.06 -14.64
C PHE A 564 -20.28 7.62 -13.17
N THR A 565 -21.45 7.69 -12.52
CA THR A 565 -21.66 7.12 -11.18
C THR A 565 -21.49 5.60 -11.19
N GLN A 566 -22.03 4.91 -12.20
CA GLN A 566 -21.82 3.46 -12.35
C GLN A 566 -20.35 3.11 -12.59
N ILE A 567 -19.64 3.89 -13.42
CA ILE A 567 -18.19 3.73 -13.63
C ILE A 567 -17.43 3.91 -12.32
N ARG A 568 -17.76 4.95 -11.54
CA ARG A 568 -17.17 5.19 -10.22
C ARG A 568 -17.37 4.02 -9.26
N ASP A 569 -18.61 3.54 -9.15
CA ASP A 569 -18.96 2.47 -8.22
C ASP A 569 -18.29 1.15 -8.62
N TRP A 570 -18.21 0.88 -9.93
CA TRP A 570 -17.45 -0.25 -10.44
C TRP A 570 -15.96 -0.14 -10.12
N ALA A 571 -15.34 1.02 -10.41
CA ALA A 571 -13.94 1.27 -10.09
C ALA A 571 -13.66 1.08 -8.58
N ALA A 572 -14.56 1.57 -7.72
CA ALA A 572 -14.43 1.46 -6.27
C ALA A 572 -14.55 0.02 -5.79
N SER A 573 -15.46 -0.77 -6.40
CA SER A 573 -15.61 -2.20 -6.08
C SER A 573 -14.39 -3.04 -6.42
N HIS A 574 -13.53 -2.55 -7.32
CA HIS A 574 -12.29 -3.18 -7.74
C HIS A 574 -11.02 -2.50 -7.19
N HIS A 575 -11.19 -1.43 -6.40
CA HIS A 575 -10.11 -0.65 -5.81
C HIS A 575 -9.09 -0.11 -6.83
N LEU A 576 -9.57 0.51 -7.91
CA LEU A 576 -8.64 1.08 -8.89
C LEU A 576 -7.83 2.21 -8.27
N ALA A 577 -6.58 2.38 -8.70
CA ALA A 577 -5.74 3.45 -8.17
C ALA A 577 -6.23 4.86 -8.54
N ARG A 578 -7.02 5.00 -9.61
CA ARG A 578 -7.41 6.30 -10.15
C ARG A 578 -8.74 6.27 -10.89
N LEU A 579 -9.56 7.28 -10.63
CA LEU A 579 -10.69 7.68 -11.46
C LEU A 579 -10.59 9.18 -11.74
N SER A 580 -10.58 9.54 -13.01
CA SER A 580 -10.50 10.91 -13.51
C SER A 580 -11.44 11.08 -14.71
N PHE A 581 -11.53 12.29 -15.23
CA PHE A 581 -12.21 12.55 -16.49
C PHE A 581 -11.71 13.84 -17.15
N TRP A 582 -11.89 13.90 -18.47
CA TRP A 582 -11.80 15.11 -19.29
C TRP A 582 -13.19 15.76 -19.42
N ALA A 583 -13.48 16.91 -18.82
CA ALA A 583 -12.65 17.73 -17.93
C ALA A 583 -13.52 18.63 -17.04
N VAL A 584 -12.94 19.22 -15.98
CA VAL A 584 -13.64 20.17 -15.10
C VAL A 584 -14.18 21.38 -15.88
N ASN A 585 -13.42 21.86 -16.86
CA ASN A 585 -13.79 22.95 -17.78
C ASN A 585 -15.10 22.70 -18.55
N ARG A 586 -15.46 21.42 -18.73
CA ARG A 586 -16.63 20.97 -19.46
C ARG A 586 -17.83 20.70 -18.55
N ASP A 587 -17.62 20.68 -17.24
CA ASP A 587 -18.58 20.15 -16.27
C ASP A 587 -19.69 21.14 -15.91
N HIS A 588 -20.43 21.57 -16.91
CA HIS A 588 -21.61 22.43 -16.80
C HIS A 588 -22.42 22.43 -18.11
N PRO A 589 -23.67 22.92 -18.08
CA PRO A 589 -24.51 23.00 -19.28
C PRO A 589 -23.91 23.89 -20.36
N CYS A 590 -24.15 23.53 -21.62
CA CYS A 590 -23.84 24.40 -22.74
C CYS A 590 -24.80 25.59 -22.80
N PRO A 591 -24.29 26.82 -23.02
CA PRO A 591 -25.14 27.95 -23.36
C PRO A 591 -25.97 27.67 -24.62
N SER A 592 -27.13 28.34 -24.75
CA SER A 592 -27.99 28.17 -25.91
C SER A 592 -27.25 28.42 -27.23
N GLY A 593 -27.26 27.42 -28.11
CA GLY A 593 -26.62 27.49 -29.43
C GLY A 593 -25.10 27.21 -29.43
N VAL A 594 -24.52 26.89 -28.29
CA VAL A 594 -23.12 26.45 -28.18
C VAL A 594 -23.07 24.92 -28.20
N PRO A 595 -22.36 24.29 -29.15
CA PRO A 595 -22.21 22.83 -29.17
C PRO A 595 -21.33 22.35 -28.02
N ALA A 596 -21.44 21.05 -27.71
CA ALA A 596 -20.50 20.40 -26.79
C ALA A 596 -19.06 20.54 -27.29
N GLY A 597 -18.11 20.60 -26.36
CA GLY A 597 -16.69 20.69 -26.67
C GLY A 597 -15.88 21.06 -25.43
N ASP A 598 -14.79 21.79 -25.60
CA ASP A 598 -13.87 22.15 -24.50
C ASP A 598 -14.51 22.98 -23.38
N THR A 599 -15.61 23.68 -23.68
CA THR A 599 -16.20 24.66 -22.77
C THR A 599 -17.52 24.22 -22.14
N CYS A 600 -18.05 23.04 -22.46
CA CYS A 600 -19.27 22.50 -21.86
C CYS A 600 -19.54 21.05 -22.30
N SER A 601 -20.36 20.33 -21.54
CA SER A 601 -20.55 18.88 -21.69
C SER A 601 -21.56 18.47 -22.75
N GLY A 602 -22.41 19.37 -23.25
CA GLY A 602 -23.45 19.05 -24.21
C GLY A 602 -24.69 18.36 -23.63
N ILE A 603 -24.77 18.16 -22.31
CA ILE A 603 -25.90 17.49 -21.67
C ILE A 603 -26.58 18.35 -20.59
N ALA A 604 -27.79 17.96 -20.20
CA ALA A 604 -28.46 18.57 -19.06
C ALA A 604 -27.76 18.16 -17.76
N GLN A 605 -27.30 19.15 -16.99
CA GLN A 605 -26.64 18.96 -15.72
C GLN A 605 -26.68 20.23 -14.86
N ASN A 606 -26.19 20.17 -13.62
CA ASN A 606 -25.77 21.35 -12.88
C ASN A 606 -24.26 21.55 -13.01
N ASP A 607 -23.78 22.73 -12.61
CA ASP A 607 -22.34 23.02 -12.54
C ASP A 607 -21.66 22.04 -11.58
N TRP A 608 -20.65 21.36 -12.10
CA TRP A 608 -19.74 20.45 -11.41
C TRP A 608 -20.33 19.13 -10.88
N ASP A 609 -21.38 18.62 -11.54
CA ASP A 609 -21.98 17.33 -11.16
C ASP A 609 -20.99 16.17 -11.29
N PHE A 610 -20.20 16.09 -12.38
CA PHE A 610 -19.23 15.01 -12.57
C PHE A 610 -18.06 15.13 -11.60
N THR A 611 -17.64 16.35 -11.30
CA THR A 611 -16.60 16.66 -10.31
C THR A 611 -17.05 16.25 -8.91
N ARG A 612 -18.32 16.48 -8.53
CA ARG A 612 -18.89 15.96 -7.27
C ARG A 612 -18.91 14.43 -7.22
N ILE A 613 -19.28 13.79 -8.32
CA ILE A 613 -19.27 12.31 -8.41
C ILE A 613 -17.84 11.80 -8.24
N ASN A 614 -16.87 12.41 -8.93
CA ASN A 614 -15.46 12.03 -8.88
C ASN A 614 -14.85 12.26 -7.50
N ALA A 615 -15.17 13.38 -6.83
CA ALA A 615 -14.71 13.69 -5.47
C ALA A 615 -15.12 12.63 -4.41
N GLY A 616 -16.18 11.86 -4.69
CA GLY A 616 -16.60 10.72 -3.86
C GLY A 616 -15.73 9.46 -4.03
N TYR A 617 -14.75 9.46 -4.94
CA TYR A 617 -13.85 8.34 -5.17
C TYR A 617 -12.58 8.46 -4.32
N ALA A 618 -12.22 7.39 -3.60
CA ALA A 618 -11.10 7.38 -2.66
C ALA A 618 -10.03 6.30 -2.93
N GLY A 619 -10.19 5.56 -4.03
CA GLY A 619 -9.35 4.39 -4.36
C GLY A 619 -9.90 3.08 -3.84
#